data_AF-A0A6M1Y7E1-F1
#
_entry.id   AF-A0A6M1Y7E1-F1
#
_cell.length_a   1.000
_cell.length_b   1.000
_cell.length_c   1.000
_cell.angle_alpha   90.00
_cell.angle_beta   90.00
_cell.angle_gamma   90.00
#
_symmetry.space_group_name_H-M   'P 1'
#
loop_
_entity.id
_entity.type
_entity.pdbx_description
1 polymer ?
#
loop_
_entity_poly.entity_id
_entity_poly.type
_entity_poly.pdbx_seq_one_letter_code
_entity_poly.pdbx_strand_id
1 'polypeptide(L)'
;MSLETLMRRVRLPAVLSAVLLAGCGQRAEPPATIPPPIEPPAAAEQNAPDADEKDTPPAAGQPAAAADASPITVTDEDDGRSLRLQTGEAVIVKLPADRAGGMTWIPAGNALPVVATDGLPGFEPDTGAGGAGPGLETWRFIAAEPGQAELAFEYRDLQGGGPPLKTVVYRFEVE
;
A
#
# COMPACT_ATOMS: atom_id res chain seq x y z
N MET A 1 42.75 9.62 -28.08
CA MET A 1 42.58 9.94 -29.52
C MET A 1 42.04 8.70 -30.20
N SER A 2 40.89 8.86 -30.86
CA SER A 2 40.18 7.97 -31.80
C SER A 2 40.54 6.48 -31.88
N LEU A 3 39.51 5.62 -31.93
CA LEU A 3 39.04 4.94 -33.15
C LEU A 3 38.45 3.54 -32.83
N GLU A 4 37.20 3.43 -32.36
CA GLU A 4 36.49 2.13 -32.41
C GLU A 4 35.06 2.30 -32.95
N THR A 5 35.00 2.17 -34.28
CA THR A 5 34.05 1.28 -34.97
C THR A 5 32.56 1.59 -34.82
N LEU A 6 32.16 2.59 -35.60
CA LEU A 6 30.83 2.77 -36.16
C LEU A 6 30.39 1.54 -37.00
N MET A 7 29.83 0.50 -36.38
CA MET A 7 28.95 -0.51 -36.99
C MET A 7 28.12 -1.12 -35.86
N ARG A 8 26.80 -0.94 -35.77
CA ARG A 8 25.86 -1.80 -36.49
C ARG A 8 24.47 -1.15 -36.49
N ARG A 9 24.05 -0.65 -37.65
CA ARG A 9 22.65 -0.41 -37.96
C ARG A 9 21.95 -1.78 -37.98
N VAL A 10 21.18 -2.11 -36.95
CA VAL A 10 20.22 -3.22 -37.02
C VAL A 10 18.94 -2.65 -37.63
N ARG A 11 18.88 -2.67 -38.96
CA ARG A 11 17.62 -2.70 -39.70
C ARG A 11 17.43 -4.13 -40.16
N LEU A 12 16.31 -4.77 -39.77
CA LEU A 12 15.50 -5.75 -40.51
C LEU A 12 14.62 -6.53 -39.49
N PRO A 13 13.48 -7.11 -39.89
CA PRO A 13 12.57 -6.75 -40.98
C PRO A 13 11.12 -6.61 -40.49
N ALA A 14 10.34 -5.84 -41.26
CA ALA A 14 8.90 -5.97 -41.27
C ALA A 14 8.51 -7.38 -41.72
N VAL A 15 7.79 -8.12 -40.89
CA VAL A 15 7.08 -9.33 -41.32
C VAL A 15 5.60 -9.01 -41.33
N LEU A 16 5.15 -8.76 -42.55
CA LEU A 16 3.79 -8.67 -43.01
C LEU A 16 3.18 -10.08 -43.00
N SER A 17 2.24 -10.37 -42.10
CA SER A 17 1.48 -11.63 -42.14
C SER A 17 -0.02 -11.35 -42.19
N ALA A 18 -0.50 -11.43 -43.43
CA ALA A 18 -1.80 -11.87 -43.92
C ALA A 18 -3.02 -11.80 -42.98
N VAL A 19 -3.90 -10.86 -43.32
CA VAL A 19 -5.35 -10.91 -43.10
C VAL A 19 -5.95 -12.05 -43.93
N LEU A 20 -6.72 -12.93 -43.29
CA LEU A 20 -7.71 -13.79 -43.95
C LEU A 20 -9.04 -13.68 -43.18
N LEU A 21 -10.07 -13.25 -43.93
CA LEU A 21 -11.46 -13.12 -43.53
C LEU A 21 -12.20 -14.46 -43.63
N ALA A 22 -13.23 -14.59 -42.79
CA ALA A 22 -14.45 -15.41 -42.89
C ALA A 22 -14.60 -16.49 -41.80
N GLY A 23 -15.57 -16.26 -40.92
CA GLY A 23 -16.04 -17.25 -39.95
C GLY A 23 -17.00 -16.65 -38.92
N CYS A 24 -18.25 -16.39 -39.32
CA CYS A 24 -19.35 -16.11 -38.39
C CYS A 24 -19.45 -17.22 -37.34
N GLY A 25 -19.55 -16.86 -36.06
CA GLY A 25 -19.71 -17.82 -34.98
C GLY A 25 -19.88 -17.14 -33.63
N GLN A 26 -20.93 -16.31 -33.49
CA GLN A 26 -21.43 -15.92 -32.17
C GLN A 26 -21.73 -17.20 -31.39
N ARG A 27 -20.94 -17.50 -30.34
CA ARG A 27 -21.34 -18.49 -29.35
C ARG A 27 -22.35 -17.81 -28.44
N ALA A 28 -23.63 -18.11 -28.69
CA ALA A 28 -24.75 -17.70 -27.85
C ALA A 28 -24.49 -18.15 -26.40
N GLU A 29 -24.41 -17.17 -25.50
CA GLU A 29 -24.48 -17.38 -24.06
C GLU A 29 -25.94 -17.72 -23.69
N PRO A 30 -26.20 -18.68 -22.80
CA PRO A 30 -27.55 -18.98 -22.33
C PRO A 30 -28.10 -17.76 -21.55
N PRO A 31 -29.42 -17.48 -21.62
CA PRO A 31 -30.00 -16.35 -20.92
C PRO A 31 -29.87 -16.54 -19.40
N ALA A 32 -29.26 -15.56 -18.74
CA ALA A 32 -29.29 -15.44 -17.30
C ALA A 32 -30.75 -15.29 -16.84
N THR A 33 -31.24 -16.29 -16.11
CA THR A 33 -32.50 -16.22 -15.38
C THR A 33 -32.46 -15.05 -14.40
N ILE A 34 -33.27 -14.03 -14.65
CA ILE A 34 -33.54 -12.93 -13.73
C ILE A 34 -34.38 -13.50 -12.57
N PRO A 35 -33.92 -13.49 -11.31
CA PRO A 35 -34.78 -13.82 -10.17
C PRO A 35 -35.84 -12.71 -9.95
N PRO A 36 -37.05 -13.05 -9.48
CA PRO A 36 -38.14 -12.09 -9.30
C PRO A 36 -37.85 -11.03 -8.22
N PRO A 37 -38.50 -9.86 -8.28
CA PRO A 37 -38.41 -8.85 -7.22
C PRO A 37 -39.08 -9.36 -5.95
N ILE A 38 -38.37 -9.29 -4.83
CA ILE A 38 -38.97 -9.56 -3.51
C ILE A 38 -39.69 -8.29 -3.06
N GLU A 39 -41.02 -8.37 -3.00
CA GLU A 39 -41.92 -7.36 -2.41
C GLU A 39 -41.66 -7.22 -0.89
N PRO A 40 -41.76 -6.00 -0.33
CA PRO A 40 -41.65 -5.78 1.11
C PRO A 40 -42.99 -6.11 1.82
N PRO A 41 -42.98 -6.85 2.94
CA PRO A 41 -44.17 -6.93 3.79
C PRO A 41 -44.33 -5.65 4.62
N ALA A 42 -45.48 -5.01 4.48
CA ALA A 42 -45.92 -3.92 5.34
C ALA A 42 -46.43 -4.45 6.69
N ALA A 43 -45.94 -3.80 7.75
CA ALA A 43 -46.52 -3.59 9.09
C ALA A 43 -46.79 -4.81 10.01
N ALA A 44 -46.00 -4.89 11.09
CA ALA A 44 -46.49 -5.28 12.41
C ALA A 44 -45.83 -4.42 13.50
N GLU A 45 -46.68 -3.96 14.39
CA GLU A 45 -46.57 -2.87 15.35
C GLU A 45 -45.74 -3.22 16.61
N GLN A 46 -44.93 -2.26 17.04
CA GLN A 46 -44.59 -1.87 18.42
C GLN A 46 -44.57 -2.97 19.52
N ASN A 47 -43.38 -3.28 20.02
CA ASN A 47 -43.13 -3.46 21.46
C ASN A 47 -41.68 -3.06 21.75
N ALA A 48 -41.50 -1.89 22.34
CA ALA A 48 -40.27 -1.56 23.06
C ALA A 48 -40.34 -2.20 24.46
N PRO A 49 -39.22 -2.77 24.93
CA PRO A 49 -38.82 -2.51 26.30
C PRO A 49 -37.45 -1.83 26.34
N ASP A 50 -37.40 -0.78 27.14
CA ASP A 50 -36.22 -0.05 27.57
C ASP A 50 -35.38 -0.93 28.51
N ALA A 51 -34.12 -1.21 28.14
CA ALA A 51 -32.98 -1.47 29.03
C ALA A 51 -31.72 -1.79 28.20
N ASP A 52 -30.83 -0.81 28.12
CA ASP A 52 -29.36 -0.93 28.15
C ASP A 52 -28.73 -2.28 27.72
N GLU A 53 -28.36 -2.43 26.44
CA GLU A 53 -27.25 -3.31 26.06
C GLU A 53 -26.57 -2.74 24.80
N LYS A 54 -25.47 -2.02 25.07
CA LYS A 54 -24.57 -1.43 24.11
C LYS A 54 -23.67 -2.54 23.53
N ASP A 55 -24.09 -3.18 22.43
CA ASP A 55 -23.25 -4.15 21.71
C ASP A 55 -23.39 -3.95 20.17
N THR A 56 -22.50 -3.14 19.58
CA THR A 56 -21.39 -3.51 18.67
C THR A 56 -21.79 -4.04 17.29
N PRO A 57 -21.41 -3.36 16.19
CA PRO A 57 -20.91 -4.02 14.98
C PRO A 57 -19.40 -4.24 15.15
N PRO A 58 -18.86 -5.46 14.92
CA PRO A 58 -17.42 -5.69 15.03
C PRO A 58 -16.74 -4.95 13.87
N ALA A 59 -16.24 -3.75 14.15
CA ALA A 59 -15.20 -3.15 13.33
C ALA A 59 -14.01 -4.11 13.35
N ALA A 60 -13.55 -4.46 12.14
CA ALA A 60 -12.27 -5.09 11.80
C ALA A 60 -11.53 -5.73 12.98
N GLY A 61 -11.48 -7.07 12.99
CA GLY A 61 -10.67 -7.86 13.91
C GLY A 61 -9.28 -7.23 14.08
N GLN A 62 -9.15 -6.47 15.15
CA GLN A 62 -7.88 -6.05 15.71
C GLN A 62 -7.32 -7.35 16.30
N PRO A 63 -6.16 -7.86 15.84
CA PRO A 63 -5.45 -8.87 16.60
C PRO A 63 -5.20 -8.25 17.99
N ALA A 64 -6.03 -8.62 18.94
CA ALA A 64 -5.79 -8.35 20.34
C ALA A 64 -4.63 -9.26 20.76
N ALA A 65 -3.69 -8.64 21.47
CA ALA A 65 -2.49 -9.19 22.09
C ALA A 65 -1.26 -9.31 21.17
N ALA A 66 -0.45 -8.24 21.16
CA ALA A 66 1.00 -8.37 21.20
C ALA A 66 1.62 -7.19 21.98
N ALA A 67 2.14 -7.54 23.17
CA ALA A 67 3.23 -6.94 23.93
C ALA A 67 3.13 -5.48 24.44
N ASP A 68 3.32 -5.33 25.75
CA ASP A 68 3.64 -4.12 26.52
C ASP A 68 4.91 -3.37 26.07
N ALA A 69 5.42 -3.66 24.86
CA ALA A 69 6.53 -2.97 24.24
C ALA A 69 6.03 -1.71 23.53
N SER A 70 6.60 -0.56 23.89
CA SER A 70 6.26 0.70 23.21
C SER A 70 6.76 0.64 21.77
N PRO A 71 5.95 1.03 20.77
CA PRO A 71 6.37 0.99 19.38
C PRO A 71 7.57 1.92 19.15
N ILE A 72 8.54 1.44 18.38
CA ILE A 72 9.69 2.26 17.98
C ILE A 72 9.25 3.17 16.85
N THR A 73 9.43 4.48 17.03
CA THR A 73 9.13 5.47 15.99
C THR A 73 10.41 5.94 15.31
N VAL A 74 10.44 5.94 13.98
CA VAL A 74 11.54 6.47 13.17
C VAL A 74 11.03 7.55 12.22
N THR A 75 11.84 8.58 11.99
CA THR A 75 11.55 9.69 11.07
C THR A 75 12.58 9.76 9.95
N ASP A 76 12.49 10.75 9.06
CA ASP A 76 13.50 10.94 8.03
C ASP A 76 14.87 11.36 8.60
N GLU A 77 14.93 11.85 9.84
CA GLU A 77 16.17 12.17 10.56
C GLU A 77 16.94 10.90 11.01
N ASP A 78 16.26 9.75 11.02
CA ASP A 78 16.83 8.44 11.31
C ASP A 78 17.41 7.73 10.07
N ASP A 79 17.50 8.43 8.92
CA ASP A 79 18.05 7.85 7.69
C ASP A 79 19.43 7.23 7.89
N GLY A 80 19.60 6.02 7.39
CA GLY A 80 20.81 5.21 7.49
C GLY A 80 21.05 4.57 8.85
N ARG A 81 20.19 4.79 9.86
CA ARG A 81 20.37 4.20 11.20
C ARG A 81 20.09 2.70 11.21
N SER A 82 20.80 2.01 12.10
CA SER A 82 20.53 0.62 12.46
C SER A 82 19.84 0.59 13.81
N LEU A 83 18.68 -0.06 13.86
CA LEU A 83 17.87 -0.22 15.06
C LEU A 83 17.76 -1.71 15.40
N ARG A 84 17.72 -2.01 16.70
CA ARG A 84 17.47 -3.36 17.20
C ARG A 84 16.01 -3.47 17.60
N LEU A 85 15.37 -4.55 17.16
CA LEU A 85 13.98 -4.86 17.44
C LEU A 85 13.91 -6.22 18.12
N GLN A 86 12.90 -6.43 18.94
CA GLN A 86 12.51 -7.77 19.36
C GLN A 86 11.44 -8.34 18.41
N THR A 87 11.44 -9.65 18.19
CA THR A 87 10.34 -10.29 17.46
C THR A 87 8.99 -9.95 18.12
N GLY A 88 8.03 -9.46 17.33
CA GLY A 88 6.73 -8.97 17.77
C GLY A 88 6.67 -7.46 18.05
N GLU A 89 7.81 -6.75 18.01
CA GLU A 89 7.85 -5.31 18.25
C GLU A 89 7.35 -4.52 17.04
N ALA A 90 6.56 -3.49 17.30
CA ALA A 90 6.01 -2.62 16.28
C ALA A 90 6.97 -1.47 15.94
N VAL A 91 7.08 -1.16 14.65
CA VAL A 91 7.81 0.00 14.13
C VAL A 91 6.86 0.93 13.43
N ILE A 92 6.92 2.22 13.78
CA ILE A 92 6.15 3.30 13.18
C ILE A 92 7.10 4.21 12.43
N VAL A 93 6.96 4.28 11.10
CA VAL A 93 7.72 5.19 10.27
C VAL A 93 6.87 6.43 10.02
N LYS A 94 7.36 7.62 10.38
CA LYS A 94 6.65 8.90 10.18
C LYS A 94 7.47 9.78 9.26
N LEU A 95 7.00 9.99 8.04
CA LEU A 95 7.72 10.75 7.03
C LEU A 95 6.95 12.01 6.65
N PRO A 96 7.59 13.20 6.59
CA PRO A 96 6.95 14.39 6.07
C PRO A 96 6.61 14.21 4.59
N ALA A 97 5.40 14.57 4.20
CA ALA A 97 4.91 14.49 2.83
C ALA A 97 4.08 15.71 2.49
N ASP A 98 4.19 16.18 1.24
CA ASP A 98 3.36 17.24 0.69
C ASP A 98 2.50 16.67 -0.44
N ARG A 99 1.25 16.35 -0.09
CA ARG A 99 0.27 15.80 -1.03
C ARG A 99 -0.19 16.85 -2.06
N ALA A 100 0.04 18.15 -1.83
CA ALA A 100 -0.48 19.22 -2.70
C ALA A 100 0.32 19.27 -3.98
N GLY A 101 1.62 18.99 -3.86
CA GLY A 101 2.54 18.81 -4.98
C GLY A 101 2.40 17.46 -5.68
N GLY A 102 1.46 16.59 -5.28
CA GLY A 102 1.30 15.26 -5.87
C GLY A 102 2.38 14.27 -5.48
N MET A 103 3.07 14.48 -4.36
CA MET A 103 4.17 13.63 -3.91
C MET A 103 3.71 12.64 -2.82
N THR A 104 4.35 11.46 -2.76
CA THR A 104 4.06 10.42 -1.77
C THR A 104 5.29 9.54 -1.52
N TRP A 105 5.33 8.85 -0.39
CA TRP A 105 6.36 7.86 -0.11
C TRP A 105 5.93 6.49 -0.63
N ILE A 106 6.87 5.78 -1.24
CA ILE A 106 6.67 4.44 -1.76
C ILE A 106 7.72 3.52 -1.10
N PRO A 107 7.31 2.41 -0.47
CA PRO A 107 8.26 1.42 0.04
C PRO A 107 9.09 0.86 -1.11
N ALA A 108 10.41 0.87 -0.95
CA ALA A 108 11.38 0.51 -1.97
C ALA A 108 12.50 -0.32 -1.33
N GLY A 109 12.19 -1.52 -0.83
CA GLY A 109 13.17 -2.40 -0.20
C GLY A 109 12.64 -3.80 0.08
N ASN A 110 13.52 -4.69 0.53
CA ASN A 110 13.21 -6.06 0.91
C ASN A 110 13.28 -6.22 2.44
N ALA A 111 12.30 -5.65 3.13
CA ALA A 111 12.18 -5.80 4.58
C ALA A 111 11.47 -7.11 4.98
N LEU A 112 10.63 -7.65 4.09
CA LEU A 112 9.92 -8.91 4.28
C LEU A 112 10.85 -10.13 4.08
N PRO A 113 10.62 -11.24 4.81
CA PRO A 113 9.60 -11.43 5.84
C PRO A 113 9.96 -10.90 7.23
N VAL A 114 11.21 -10.52 7.47
CA VAL A 114 11.78 -10.11 8.79
C VAL A 114 11.00 -8.95 9.43
N VAL A 115 10.63 -7.94 8.65
CA VAL A 115 9.77 -6.83 9.05
C VAL A 115 8.55 -6.79 8.12
N ALA A 116 7.37 -7.04 8.68
CA ALA A 116 6.11 -7.13 7.96
C ALA A 116 5.27 -5.86 8.08
N THR A 117 4.59 -5.48 7.00
CA THR A 117 3.65 -4.35 7.03
C THR A 117 2.43 -4.71 7.87
N ASP A 118 2.08 -3.84 8.80
CA ASP A 118 0.96 -4.01 9.73
C ASP A 118 -0.12 -2.93 9.51
N GLY A 119 -0.82 -3.05 8.38
CA GLY A 119 -1.92 -2.18 7.98
C GLY A 119 -1.61 -1.29 6.78
N LEU A 120 -2.56 -0.40 6.46
CA LEU A 120 -2.40 0.58 5.38
C LEU A 120 -1.68 1.84 5.91
N PRO A 121 -0.91 2.54 5.07
CA PRO A 121 -0.34 3.82 5.44
C PRO A 121 -1.43 4.86 5.74
N GLY A 122 -1.23 5.63 6.81
CA GLY A 122 -2.04 6.79 7.16
C GLY A 122 -1.40 8.08 6.66
N PHE A 123 -2.21 9.13 6.51
CA PHE A 123 -1.72 10.49 6.27
C PHE A 123 -2.44 11.46 7.20
N GLU A 124 -1.67 12.26 7.92
CA GLU A 124 -2.18 13.29 8.82
C GLU A 124 -1.73 14.67 8.31
N PRO A 125 -2.65 15.52 7.80
CA PRO A 125 -2.29 16.86 7.33
C PRO A 125 -1.90 17.76 8.50
N ASP A 126 -0.97 18.68 8.25
CA ASP A 126 -0.59 19.68 9.25
C ASP A 126 -1.79 20.57 9.63
N THR A 127 -1.76 21.12 10.84
CA THR A 127 -2.85 21.99 11.31
C THR A 127 -2.97 23.22 10.40
N GLY A 128 -4.15 23.41 9.81
CA GLY A 128 -4.43 24.50 8.87
C GLY A 128 -4.03 24.21 7.42
N ALA A 129 -3.41 23.06 7.14
CA ALA A 129 -3.30 22.55 5.78
C ALA A 129 -4.65 21.98 5.32
N GLY A 130 -4.99 22.15 4.04
CA GLY A 130 -6.09 21.40 3.44
C GLY A 130 -5.78 19.89 3.45
N GLY A 131 -6.78 19.03 3.27
CA GLY A 131 -6.60 17.57 3.31
C GLY A 131 -5.59 16.99 2.30
N ALA A 132 -5.13 17.81 1.35
CA ALA A 132 -4.08 17.49 0.41
C ALA A 132 -2.83 18.39 0.58
N GLY A 133 -2.58 19.01 1.73
CA GLY A 133 -1.41 19.88 1.95
C GLY A 133 -0.17 19.13 2.50
N PRO A 134 0.79 19.86 3.11
CA PRO A 134 1.84 19.24 3.90
C PRO A 134 1.27 18.48 5.09
N GLY A 135 1.96 17.41 5.50
CA GLY A 135 1.59 16.58 6.63
C GLY A 135 2.56 15.43 6.84
N LEU A 136 2.14 14.45 7.62
CA LEU A 136 2.91 13.26 7.96
C LEU A 136 2.26 12.00 7.38
N GLU A 137 3.03 11.26 6.60
CA GLU A 137 2.68 9.91 6.18
C GLU A 137 3.20 8.90 7.20
N THR A 138 2.31 8.07 7.73
CA THR A 138 2.61 7.13 8.81
C THR A 138 2.44 5.70 8.30
N TRP A 139 3.51 4.92 8.41
CA TRP A 139 3.53 3.50 8.07
C TRP A 139 3.76 2.68 9.32
N ARG A 140 3.06 1.55 9.44
CA ARG A 140 3.20 0.64 10.58
C ARG A 140 3.71 -0.72 10.11
N PHE A 141 4.67 -1.24 10.85
CA PHE A 141 5.29 -2.53 10.63
C PHE A 141 5.40 -3.29 11.94
N ILE A 142 5.60 -4.60 11.84
CA ILE A 142 5.91 -5.49 12.95
C ILE A 142 7.13 -6.32 12.60
N ALA A 143 8.06 -6.46 13.56
CA ALA A 143 9.17 -7.39 13.45
C ALA A 143 8.62 -8.82 13.53
N ALA A 144 8.51 -9.51 12.38
CA ALA A 144 7.81 -10.78 12.30
C ALA A 144 8.74 -11.99 12.47
N GLU A 145 9.99 -11.89 12.01
CA GLU A 145 10.98 -12.96 12.11
C GLU A 145 12.35 -12.39 12.51
N PRO A 146 13.17 -13.16 13.24
CA PRO A 146 14.54 -12.76 13.56
C PRO A 146 15.40 -12.69 12.31
N GLY A 147 16.33 -11.73 12.26
CA GLY A 147 17.21 -11.51 11.12
C GLY A 147 17.54 -10.05 10.86
N GLN A 148 18.16 -9.78 9.72
CA GLN A 148 18.46 -8.43 9.27
C GLN A 148 17.48 -8.02 8.17
N ALA A 149 16.92 -6.82 8.29
CA ALA A 149 16.03 -6.22 7.29
C ALA A 149 16.52 -4.83 6.91
N GLU A 150 16.31 -4.45 5.65
CA GLU A 150 16.46 -3.08 5.18
C GLU A 150 15.12 -2.59 4.66
N LEU A 151 14.58 -1.56 5.31
CA LEU A 151 13.35 -0.90 4.93
C LEU A 151 13.69 0.46 4.34
N ALA A 152 13.47 0.61 3.05
CA ALA A 152 13.71 1.86 2.34
C ALA A 152 12.41 2.44 1.80
N PHE A 153 12.35 3.76 1.71
CA PHE A 153 11.24 4.51 1.12
C PHE A 153 11.76 5.53 0.12
N GLU A 154 11.00 5.70 -0.96
CA GLU A 154 11.26 6.66 -2.02
C GLU A 154 10.15 7.71 -2.07
N TYR A 155 10.52 8.98 -1.97
CA TYR A 155 9.60 10.10 -2.14
C TYR A 155 9.49 10.45 -3.62
N ARG A 156 8.31 10.23 -4.20
CA ARG A 156 8.08 10.26 -5.64
C ARG A 156 6.80 11.00 -5.99
N ASP A 157 6.76 11.47 -7.24
CA ASP A 157 5.54 11.95 -7.88
C ASP A 157 4.55 10.79 -8.09
N LEU A 158 3.30 10.98 -7.66
CA LEU A 158 2.18 10.04 -7.79
C LEU A 158 1.90 9.67 -9.25
N GLN A 159 2.04 10.61 -10.19
CA GLN A 159 1.87 10.36 -11.61
C GLN A 159 3.08 9.64 -12.23
N GLY A 160 4.19 9.54 -11.48
CA GLY A 160 5.37 8.75 -11.82
C GLY A 160 6.25 9.37 -12.89
N GLY A 161 7.25 8.61 -13.34
CA GLY A 161 8.10 8.96 -14.50
C GLY A 161 9.42 9.68 -14.19
N GLY A 162 9.68 10.08 -12.94
CA GLY A 162 10.95 10.67 -12.50
C GLY A 162 11.76 9.78 -11.54
N PRO A 163 13.05 10.11 -11.29
CA PRO A 163 13.79 9.57 -10.15
C PRO A 163 13.14 10.00 -8.82
N PRO A 164 13.39 9.28 -7.71
CA PRO A 164 12.93 9.72 -6.41
C PRO A 164 13.57 11.05 -6.03
N LEU A 165 12.79 11.95 -5.44
CA LEU A 165 13.27 13.25 -4.95
C LEU A 165 14.06 13.09 -3.64
N LYS A 166 13.67 12.10 -2.84
CA LYS A 166 14.35 11.70 -1.60
C LYS A 166 14.23 10.19 -1.43
N THR A 167 15.26 9.58 -0.85
CA THR A 167 15.22 8.18 -0.40
C THR A 167 15.63 8.18 1.07
N VAL A 168 14.94 7.38 1.89
CA VAL A 168 15.33 7.11 3.28
C VAL A 168 15.45 5.61 3.49
N VAL A 169 16.41 5.18 4.30
CA VAL A 169 16.74 3.77 4.52
C VAL A 169 16.92 3.50 6.01
N TYR A 170 16.22 2.50 6.52
CA TYR A 170 16.35 2.01 7.90
C TYR A 170 16.84 0.58 7.89
N ARG A 171 17.77 0.26 8.78
CA ARG A 171 18.25 -1.11 8.97
C ARG A 171 17.74 -1.64 10.29
N PHE A 172 17.20 -2.84 10.28
CA PHE A 172 16.68 -3.50 11.47
C PHE A 172 17.44 -4.79 11.71
N GLU A 173 17.86 -4.99 12.96
CA GLU A 173 18.32 -6.26 13.48
C GLU A 173 17.23 -6.78 14.42
N VAL A 174 16.55 -7.85 14.03
CA VAL A 174 15.50 -8.50 14.82
C VAL A 174 16.10 -9.70 15.54
N GLU A 175 15.94 -9.75 16.86
CA GLU A 175 16.35 -10.86 17.72
C GLU A 175 15.17 -11.74 18.18
#